data_AF-A0A3R6A3Y7-F1
#
_entry.id   AF-A0A3R6A3Y7-F1
#
_cell.length_a   1.000
_cell.length_b   1.000
_cell.length_c   1.000
_cell.angle_alpha   90.00
_cell.angle_beta   90.00
_cell.angle_gamma   90.00
#
_symmetry.space_group_name_H-M   'P 1'
#
loop_
_entity.id
_entity.type
_entity.pdbx_description
1 polymer ?
#
loop_
_entity_poly.entity_id
_entity_poly.type
_entity_poly.pdbx_seq_one_letter_code
_entity_poly.pdbx_strand_id
1 'polypeptide(L)' 'MVKRRTQGVGINSIKRKDLSKVNFSSVEGKVAIVTGASRGIGESIAEIFGENGMKVVCAAIPVDGALSAGHQN' A
#
# COMPACT_ATOMS: atom_id res chain seq x y z
N MET A 1 14.63 31.48 -41.79
CA MET A 1 15.29 30.73 -40.69
C MET A 1 14.47 30.89 -39.40
N VAL A 2 13.41 30.11 -39.21
CA VAL A 2 12.57 30.19 -37.99
C VAL A 2 13.07 29.12 -37.02
N LYS A 3 13.78 29.53 -35.95
CA LYS A 3 14.15 28.62 -34.86
C LYS A 3 12.86 28.19 -34.14
N ARG A 4 12.31 27.03 -34.51
CA ARG A 4 11.28 26.34 -33.73
C ARG A 4 11.89 26.03 -32.36
N ARG A 5 11.60 26.85 -31.36
CA ARG A 5 11.77 26.49 -29.95
C ARG A 5 10.73 25.43 -29.63
N THR A 6 11.03 24.17 -29.89
CA THR A 6 10.38 23.08 -29.17
C THR A 6 10.85 23.16 -27.72
N GLN A 7 10.22 24.01 -26.92
CA GLN A 7 10.21 23.83 -25.46
C GLN A 7 9.34 22.60 -25.19
N GLY A 8 9.85 21.42 -25.57
CA GLY A 8 9.35 20.19 -25.01
C GLY A 8 9.70 20.28 -23.53
N VAL A 9 8.68 20.48 -22.69
CA VAL A 9 8.82 20.27 -21.26
C VAL A 9 9.10 18.78 -21.12
N GLY A 10 10.38 18.42 -21.11
CA GLY A 10 10.81 17.07 -20.88
C GLY A 10 10.20 16.61 -19.56
N ILE A 11 9.54 15.47 -19.58
CA ILE A 11 9.00 14.75 -18.42
C ILE A 11 9.99 14.66 -17.24
N ASN A 12 11.30 14.86 -17.49
CA ASN A 12 12.35 14.94 -16.48
C ASN A 12 12.23 16.11 -15.47
N SER A 13 11.32 17.08 -15.66
CA SER A 13 11.14 18.19 -14.71
C SER A 13 10.00 18.00 -13.71
N ILE A 14 9.24 16.89 -13.78
CA ILE A 14 8.35 16.51 -12.68
C ILE A 14 9.28 16.01 -11.57
N LYS A 15 9.50 16.84 -10.53
CA LYS A 15 10.24 16.45 -9.32
C LYS A 15 9.69 15.12 -8.83
N ARG A 16 10.35 14.00 -9.14
CA ARG A 16 10.04 12.71 -8.53
C ARG A 16 10.23 12.94 -7.03
N LYS A 17 9.14 12.90 -6.26
CA LYS A 17 9.20 12.86 -4.80
C LYS A 17 10.29 11.83 -4.45
N ASP A 18 11.20 12.22 -3.56
CA ASP A 18 12.29 11.37 -3.11
C ASP A 18 11.76 9.96 -2.79
N LEU A 19 11.99 9.03 -3.72
CA LEU A 19 11.44 7.68 -3.67
C LEU A 19 12.12 6.84 -2.59
N SER A 20 13.23 7.32 -2.02
CA SER A 20 13.88 6.66 -0.88
C SER A 20 12.97 6.57 0.35
N LYS A 21 11.93 7.41 0.45
CA LYS A 21 10.93 7.42 1.52
C LYS A 21 9.72 6.52 1.27
N VAL A 22 9.60 5.86 0.12
CA VAL A 22 8.46 4.98 -0.16
C VAL A 22 8.77 3.58 0.35
N ASN A 23 8.56 3.36 1.63
CA ASN A 23 8.69 2.06 2.29
C ASN A 23 7.81 2.00 3.56
N PHE A 24 7.79 0.85 4.22
CA PHE A 24 6.99 0.61 5.42
C PHE A 24 7.74 0.83 6.75
N SER A 25 8.97 1.34 6.74
CA SER A 25 9.77 1.52 7.97
C SER A 25 9.08 2.37 9.04
N SER A 26 8.26 3.35 8.64
CA SER A 26 7.56 4.23 9.58
C SER A 26 6.39 3.57 10.33
N VAL A 27 5.99 2.36 9.92
CA VAL A 27 4.82 1.66 10.45
C VAL A 27 5.12 0.29 11.04
N GLU A 28 6.39 -0.12 11.05
CA GLU A 28 6.85 -1.35 11.71
C GLU A 28 6.40 -1.40 13.18
N GLY A 29 5.88 -2.56 13.62
CA GLY A 29 5.39 -2.79 14.97
C GLY A 29 4.07 -2.10 15.33
N LYS A 30 3.47 -1.32 14.43
CA LYS A 30 2.14 -0.71 14.63
C LYS A 30 1.01 -1.69 14.34
N VAL A 31 -0.19 -1.32 14.77
CA VAL A 31 -1.41 -2.10 14.51
C VAL A 31 -2.20 -1.44 13.37
N ALA A 32 -2.62 -2.24 12.39
CA ALA A 32 -3.54 -1.84 11.33
C ALA A 32 -4.87 -2.59 11.45
N ILE A 33 -5.99 -1.88 11.33
CA ILE A 33 -7.32 -2.48 11.21
C ILE A 33 -7.74 -2.36 9.75
N VAL A 34 -8.00 -3.49 9.09
CA VAL A 34 -8.40 -3.52 7.68
C VAL A 34 -9.85 -3.96 7.58
N THR A 35 -10.72 -3.07 7.11
CA THR A 35 -12.12 -3.36 6.86
C THR A 35 -12.32 -3.97 5.47
N GLY A 36 -13.31 -4.85 5.30
CA GLY A 36 -13.54 -5.52 4.02
C GLY A 36 -12.41 -6.48 3.62
N ALA A 37 -11.66 -6.98 4.58
CA ALA A 37 -10.51 -7.87 4.40
C ALA A 37 -10.86 -9.31 3.95
N SER A 38 -12.12 -9.62 3.64
CA SER A 38 -12.54 -10.99 3.32
C SER A 38 -12.21 -11.43 1.89
N ARG A 39 -11.90 -10.49 0.99
CA ARG A 39 -11.50 -10.77 -0.41
C ARG A 39 -10.93 -9.53 -1.10
N GLY A 40 -10.14 -9.76 -2.14
CA GLY A 40 -9.75 -8.73 -3.09
C GLY A 40 -8.84 -7.69 -2.46
N ILE A 41 -9.11 -6.40 -2.66
CA ILE A 41 -8.19 -5.33 -2.25
C ILE A 41 -7.96 -5.35 -0.73
N GLY A 42 -9.01 -5.57 0.07
CA GLY A 42 -8.87 -5.58 1.53
C GLY A 42 -8.02 -6.74 2.04
N GLU A 43 -8.14 -7.91 1.40
CA GLU A 43 -7.30 -9.08 1.69
C GLU A 43 -5.83 -8.80 1.36
N SER A 44 -5.54 -8.33 0.14
CA SER A 44 -4.16 -8.03 -0.25
C SER A 44 -3.53 -6.91 0.60
N ILE A 45 -4.31 -5.92 1.04
CA ILE A 45 -3.81 -4.89 1.97
C ILE A 45 -3.43 -5.51 3.31
N ALA A 46 -4.27 -6.41 3.85
CA ALA A 46 -3.99 -7.08 5.12
C ALA A 46 -2.72 -7.94 5.04
N GLU A 47 -2.53 -8.67 3.95
CA GLU A 47 -1.32 -9.46 3.67
C GLU A 47 -0.06 -8.57 3.65
N ILE A 48 -0.07 -7.53 2.82
CA ILE A 48 1.09 -6.62 2.67
C ILE A 48 1.43 -5.95 4.01
N PHE A 49 0.44 -5.54 4.80
CA PHE A 49 0.71 -4.93 6.10
C PHE A 49 1.34 -5.93 7.08
N GLY A 50 0.89 -7.18 7.10
CA GLY A 50 1.48 -8.24 7.90
C GLY A 50 2.93 -8.54 7.50
N GLU A 51 3.19 -8.68 6.20
CA GLU A 51 4.54 -8.90 5.65
C GLU A 51 5.51 -7.77 6.01
N ASN A 52 5.02 -6.54 6.16
CA ASN A 52 5.81 -5.38 6.52
C ASN A 52 5.90 -5.14 8.04
N GLY A 53 5.64 -6.17 8.86
CA GLY A 53 5.87 -6.15 10.30
C GLY A 53 4.81 -5.40 11.10
N MET A 54 3.63 -5.19 10.52
CA MET A 54 2.48 -4.65 11.25
C MET A 54 1.65 -5.78 11.86
N LYS A 55 1.04 -5.53 13.02
CA LYS A 55 -0.02 -6.40 13.55
C LYS A 55 -1.32 -6.03 12.86
N VAL A 56 -1.96 -6.99 12.18
CA VAL A 56 -3.16 -6.72 11.39
C VAL A 56 -4.40 -7.33 12.03
N VAL A 57 -5.46 -6.52 12.13
CA VAL A 57 -6.80 -6.94 12.54
C VAL A 57 -7.74 -6.87 11.34
N CYS A 58 -8.23 -8.03 10.89
CA CYS A 58 -9.15 -8.13 9.78
C CYS A 58 -10.60 -7.97 10.27
N ALA A 59 -11.30 -6.95 9.76
CA ALA A 59 -12.70 -6.67 10.08
C ALA A 59 -13.55 -6.82 8.81
N ALA A 60 -14.16 -7.98 8.60
CA ALA A 60 -15.00 -8.23 7.44
C ALA A 60 -16.20 -9.09 7.81
N ILE A 61 -17.24 -9.01 6.99
CA ILE A 61 -18.35 -9.97 7.05
C ILE A 61 -17.77 -11.33 6.63
N PRO A 62 -17.96 -12.39 7.42
CA PRO A 62 -17.54 -13.73 7.04
C PRO A 62 -18.15 -14.07 5.69
N VAL A 63 -17.29 -14.45 4.76
CA VAL A 63 -17.73 -15.19 3.58
C VAL A 63 -17.81 -16.65 4.03
N ASP A 64 -18.85 -17.38 3.64
CA ASP A 64 -19.04 -18.78 4.07
C ASP A 64 -17.71 -19.55 4.00
N GLY A 65 -17.17 -19.96 5.16
CA GLY A 65 -15.88 -20.66 5.30
C GLY A 65 -14.69 -19.86 5.83
N ALA A 66 -14.74 -18.52 5.93
CA ALA A 66 -13.60 -17.71 6.38
C ALA A 66 -13.74 -17.23 7.83
N LEU A 67 -13.33 -18.07 8.78
CA LEU A 67 -12.99 -17.65 10.15
C LEU A 67 -11.49 -17.34 10.20
N SER A 68 -11.09 -16.09 9.97
CA SER A 68 -9.70 -15.66 10.11
C SER A 68 -9.59 -14.54 11.14
N ALA A 69 -9.91 -14.86 12.40
CA ALA A 69 -9.36 -14.14 13.55
C ALA A 69 -8.04 -14.83 13.94
N GLY A 70 -7.06 -14.79 13.03
CA GLY A 70 -5.73 -15.32 13.27
C GLY A 70 -4.83 -14.25 13.85
N HIS A 71 -4.69 -14.24 15.19
CA HIS A 71 -3.49 -13.70 15.81
C HIS A 71 -2.32 -14.61 15.40
N GLN A 72 -1.54 -14.21 14.39
CA GLN A 72 -0.31 -14.90 14.04
C GLN A 72 0.85 -14.17 14.72
N ASN A 73 1.52 -14.91 15.60
CA ASN A 73 2.68 -14.53 16.39
C ASN A 73 3.93 -14.41 15.52
#